data_AF-C7ZC57-F1
#
_entry.id   AF-C7ZC57-F1
#
_cell.length_a   1.000
_cell.length_b   1.000
_cell.length_c   1.000
_cell.angle_alpha   90.00
_cell.angle_beta   90.00
_cell.angle_gamma   90.00
#
_symmetry.space_group_name_H-M   'P 1'
#
loop_
_entity.id
_entity.type
_entity.pdbx_description
1 polymer ?
#
loop_
_entity_poly.entity_id
_entity_poly.type
_entity_poly.pdbx_seq_one_letter_code
_entity_poly.pdbx_strand_id
1 'polypeptide(L)'
;MDDKYPWITREALVDKGEFHKQHRDLSVKYIKDTYPEVVSHQYRAYQLPEMDRFRSTEPLRFDFGKPLFRWSDTSREPVDTEKVLPTVKIVKALVIRRQFYRNISSSALAKLLRESFPRLQMFRDERWLASNYFSERLCSPETVIDALPAKLRRLHIYKDADSDFSLPRVRTMAGAESMRRLALMSELKELSIAPDTDGWGFLLDFFPMLRQGPLDQLPLFKLRRLAFDCEILREPQAPWEMFVLVTTLRAAAAAASRMPQLKTMELWKATPSSAALFRYSTKNFEPKITWRTNWKRARGDHLWQGELRED
;
A
#
# COMPACT_ATOMS: atom_id res chain seq x y z
N MET A 1 32.06 -14.02 -7.18
CA MET A 1 31.97 -12.75 -7.93
C MET A 1 31.00 -13.01 -9.06
N ASP A 2 29.86 -12.35 -9.02
CA ASP A 2 28.99 -12.05 -10.17
C ASP A 2 27.80 -11.30 -9.59
N ASP A 3 27.97 -9.99 -9.41
CA ASP A 3 26.84 -9.11 -9.19
C ASP A 3 26.07 -9.06 -10.52
N LYS A 4 25.10 -9.97 -10.68
CA LYS A 4 24.26 -10.11 -11.88
C LYS A 4 23.26 -8.95 -11.97
N TYR A 5 23.75 -7.73 -12.01
CA TYR A 5 22.98 -6.55 -12.38
C TYR A 5 23.42 -6.06 -13.77
N PRO A 6 23.01 -6.74 -14.86
CA PRO A 6 23.28 -6.24 -16.20
C PRO A 6 22.40 -5.02 -16.46
N TRP A 7 23.02 -3.96 -16.96
CA TRP A 7 22.34 -2.73 -17.39
C TRP A 7 21.29 -3.06 -18.46
N ILE A 8 20.08 -2.50 -18.33
CA ILE A 8 18.98 -2.70 -19.27
C ILE A 8 19.32 -2.00 -20.59
N THR A 9 19.28 -2.73 -21.72
CA THR A 9 19.38 -2.12 -23.05
C THR A 9 18.00 -1.66 -23.55
N ARG A 10 18.01 -0.70 -24.48
CA ARG A 10 16.79 -0.01 -24.94
C ARG A 10 15.84 -0.95 -25.67
N GLU A 11 16.36 -2.01 -26.29
CA GLU A 11 15.56 -2.98 -27.04
C GLU A 11 14.67 -3.86 -26.15
N ALA A 12 15.09 -4.14 -24.90
CA ALA A 12 14.35 -4.99 -23.96
C ALA A 12 13.06 -4.36 -23.42
N LEU A 13 12.80 -3.08 -23.73
CA LEU A 13 11.62 -2.33 -23.27
C LEU A 13 10.48 -2.27 -24.29
N VAL A 14 10.70 -2.75 -25.53
CA VAL A 14 9.86 -2.36 -26.68
C VAL A 14 8.64 -3.25 -26.92
N ASP A 15 8.62 -4.52 -26.51
CA ASP A 15 7.54 -5.43 -26.90
C ASP A 15 6.90 -6.22 -25.74
N LYS A 16 6.16 -5.50 -24.89
CA LYS A 16 5.42 -6.11 -23.77
C LYS A 16 4.03 -6.63 -24.17
N GLY A 17 3.52 -6.23 -25.33
CA GLY A 17 2.12 -6.42 -25.71
C GLY A 17 1.82 -7.77 -26.39
N GLU A 18 2.58 -8.15 -27.42
CA GLU A 18 2.37 -9.43 -28.12
C GLU A 18 2.87 -10.63 -27.32
N PHE A 19 4.00 -10.46 -26.63
CA PHE A 19 4.59 -11.47 -25.75
C PHE A 19 3.62 -11.92 -24.64
N HIS A 20 2.88 -11.01 -24.02
CA HIS A 20 1.90 -11.36 -22.97
C HIS A 20 0.70 -12.16 -23.48
N LYS A 21 0.33 -12.02 -24.75
CA LYS A 21 -0.84 -12.70 -25.32
C LYS A 21 -0.57 -14.20 -25.55
N GLN A 22 0.56 -14.54 -26.16
CA GLN A 22 0.90 -15.93 -26.47
C GLN A 22 1.16 -16.79 -25.20
N HIS A 23 1.70 -16.20 -24.14
CA HIS A 23 2.10 -16.96 -22.95
C HIS A 23 0.97 -17.16 -21.91
N ARG A 24 -0.07 -16.33 -21.96
CA ARG A 24 -1.32 -16.55 -21.19
C ARG A 24 -2.06 -17.80 -21.68
N ASP A 25 -2.08 -18.03 -22.99
CA ASP A 25 -2.81 -19.16 -23.57
C ASP A 25 -2.11 -20.51 -23.29
N LEU A 26 -0.77 -20.50 -23.24
CA LEU A 26 0.04 -21.69 -22.91
C LEU A 26 -0.10 -22.11 -21.44
N SER A 27 -0.18 -21.15 -20.52
CA SER A 27 -0.33 -21.41 -19.09
C SER A 27 -1.73 -21.92 -18.72
N VAL A 28 -2.77 -21.45 -19.42
CA VAL A 28 -4.13 -22.00 -19.30
C VAL A 28 -4.21 -23.44 -19.84
N LYS A 29 -3.49 -23.74 -20.92
CA LYS A 29 -3.48 -25.07 -21.55
C LYS A 29 -2.80 -26.13 -20.67
N TYR A 30 -1.59 -25.85 -20.17
CA TYR A 30 -0.82 -26.79 -19.34
C TYR A 30 -1.58 -27.23 -18.07
N ILE A 31 -2.29 -26.31 -17.42
CA ILE A 31 -3.08 -26.60 -16.21
C ILE A 31 -4.27 -27.52 -16.51
N LYS A 32 -4.97 -27.29 -17.63
CA LYS A 32 -6.08 -28.16 -18.08
C LYS A 32 -5.62 -29.59 -18.37
N ASP A 33 -4.42 -29.73 -18.92
CA ASP A 33 -3.89 -31.02 -19.38
C ASP A 33 -3.27 -31.84 -18.23
N THR A 34 -2.79 -31.18 -17.16
CA THR A 34 -1.98 -31.85 -16.10
C THR A 34 -2.75 -32.07 -14.79
N TYR A 35 -3.73 -31.23 -14.45
CA TYR A 35 -4.48 -31.31 -13.18
C TYR A 35 -5.95 -30.91 -13.39
N PRO A 36 -6.75 -31.73 -14.11
CA PRO A 36 -8.09 -31.39 -14.56
C PRO A 36 -9.11 -31.20 -13.42
N GLU A 37 -8.82 -31.70 -12.22
CA GLU A 37 -9.63 -31.53 -11.00
C GLU A 37 -9.39 -30.19 -10.27
N VAL A 38 -8.32 -29.46 -10.61
CA VAL A 38 -7.97 -28.16 -10.00
C VAL A 38 -8.51 -27.02 -10.88
N VAL A 39 -9.78 -27.07 -11.26
CA VAL A 39 -10.48 -25.93 -11.90
C VAL A 39 -11.05 -25.03 -10.80
N SER A 40 -10.16 -24.45 -10.00
CA SER A 40 -10.48 -23.46 -8.97
C SER A 40 -9.40 -22.38 -9.00
N HIS A 41 -9.65 -21.36 -9.84
CA HIS A 41 -9.16 -19.96 -9.96
C HIS A 41 -7.88 -19.43 -9.24
N GLN A 42 -7.07 -20.24 -8.57
CA GLN A 42 -5.82 -19.83 -7.95
C GLN A 42 -4.67 -20.18 -8.89
N TYR A 43 -4.49 -19.33 -9.90
CA TYR A 43 -3.42 -19.47 -10.88
C TYR A 43 -2.05 -19.43 -10.18
N ARG A 44 -1.31 -20.54 -10.26
CA ARG A 44 0.17 -20.48 -10.32
C ARG A 44 0.50 -19.79 -11.63
N ALA A 45 0.89 -18.52 -11.57
CA ALA A 45 1.38 -17.80 -12.75
C ALA A 45 2.62 -18.54 -13.28
N TYR A 46 2.57 -18.95 -14.55
CA TYR A 46 3.74 -19.44 -15.27
C TYR A 46 4.69 -18.26 -15.48
N GLN A 47 5.88 -18.33 -14.89
CA GLN A 47 6.89 -17.26 -14.93
C GLN A 47 7.92 -17.60 -16.01
N LEU A 48 8.15 -16.66 -16.93
CA LEU A 48 9.20 -16.79 -17.95
C LEU A 48 10.59 -16.53 -17.33
N PRO A 49 11.63 -17.30 -17.72
CA PRO A 49 12.96 -17.22 -17.13
C PRO A 49 13.66 -15.85 -17.22
N GLU A 50 13.22 -14.97 -18.14
CA GLU A 50 13.86 -13.68 -18.39
C GLU A 50 13.27 -12.55 -17.54
N MET A 51 11.98 -12.62 -17.18
CA MET A 51 11.32 -11.69 -16.25
C MET A 51 11.58 -12.04 -14.77
N ASP A 52 12.06 -13.25 -14.51
CA ASP A 52 12.51 -13.71 -13.19
C ASP A 52 13.59 -12.82 -12.57
N ARG A 53 14.37 -12.13 -13.41
CA ARG A 53 15.50 -11.30 -12.96
C ARG A 53 15.12 -9.93 -12.40
N PHE A 54 13.91 -9.42 -12.66
CA PHE A 54 13.55 -8.05 -12.28
C PHE A 54 12.53 -7.96 -11.14
N ARG A 55 11.57 -8.89 -11.08
CA ARG A 55 10.40 -8.79 -10.18
C ARG A 55 10.22 -10.00 -9.25
N SER A 56 11.00 -11.06 -9.46
CA SER A 56 11.05 -12.26 -8.60
C SER A 56 12.28 -12.30 -7.71
N THR A 57 13.19 -11.31 -7.83
CA THR A 57 14.44 -11.30 -7.05
C THR A 57 14.14 -11.11 -5.58
N GLU A 58 14.73 -11.98 -4.77
CA GLU A 58 14.66 -11.91 -3.32
C GLU A 58 14.97 -10.48 -2.83
N PRO A 59 14.14 -9.93 -1.91
CA PRO A 59 14.38 -8.62 -1.34
C PRO A 59 15.81 -8.49 -0.81
N LEU A 60 16.42 -7.32 -1.00
CA LEU A 60 17.73 -7.00 -0.44
C LEU A 60 17.70 -7.21 1.07
N ARG A 61 18.40 -8.25 1.51
CA ARG A 61 18.74 -8.48 2.91
C ARG A 61 20.14 -7.94 3.11
N PHE A 62 20.35 -7.22 4.19
CA PHE A 62 21.67 -6.74 4.56
C PHE A 62 22.16 -7.58 5.74
N ASP A 63 23.22 -8.36 5.51
CA ASP A 63 24.02 -8.92 6.58
C ASP A 63 25.02 -7.84 7.00
N PHE A 64 24.67 -7.09 8.04
CA PHE A 64 25.52 -6.04 8.58
C PHE A 64 26.72 -6.59 9.37
N GLY A 65 26.76 -7.91 9.59
CA GLY A 65 27.88 -8.66 10.15
C GLY A 65 29.05 -8.82 9.18
N LYS A 66 28.75 -9.00 7.89
CA LYS A 66 29.73 -9.33 6.83
C LYS A 66 30.13 -8.10 5.99
N PRO A 67 31.39 -8.00 5.55
CA PRO A 67 31.81 -6.92 4.65
C PRO A 67 31.07 -6.99 3.30
N LEU A 68 30.70 -5.83 2.76
CA LEU A 68 29.85 -5.65 1.55
C LEU A 68 30.31 -6.42 0.29
N PHE A 69 31.54 -6.95 0.28
CA PHE A 69 32.17 -7.58 -0.88
C PHE A 69 32.30 -9.11 -0.78
N ARG A 70 31.82 -9.75 0.29
CA ARG A 70 31.92 -11.22 0.47
C ARG A 70 30.55 -11.88 0.55
N TRP A 71 29.81 -11.84 -0.55
CA TRP A 71 28.62 -12.66 -0.74
C TRP A 71 29.05 -14.02 -1.27
N SER A 72 29.31 -14.98 -0.39
CA SER A 72 29.48 -16.38 -0.77
C SER A 72 28.18 -17.15 -0.49
N ASP A 73 27.56 -17.56 -1.59
CA ASP A 73 26.68 -18.72 -1.81
C ASP A 73 25.79 -19.29 -0.67
N THR A 74 24.49 -19.35 -1.00
CA THR A 74 23.52 -20.40 -0.65
C THR A 74 23.18 -20.79 0.79
N SER A 75 23.71 -20.19 1.85
CA SER A 75 23.22 -20.54 3.19
C SER A 75 21.88 -19.85 3.53
N ARG A 76 20.84 -20.68 3.76
CA ARG A 76 19.56 -20.31 4.40
C ARG A 76 19.72 -19.97 5.89
N GLU A 77 20.91 -19.54 6.31
CA GLU A 77 21.19 -19.23 7.70
C GLU A 77 20.56 -17.89 8.09
N PRO A 78 20.11 -17.75 9.35
CA PRO A 78 19.60 -16.49 9.85
C PRO A 78 20.68 -15.42 9.68
N VAL A 79 20.32 -14.33 9.00
CA VAL A 79 21.17 -13.14 8.87
C VAL A 79 21.57 -12.70 10.26
N ASP A 80 22.87 -12.59 10.54
CA ASP A 80 23.37 -12.18 11.85
C ASP A 80 22.95 -10.72 12.12
N THR A 81 21.89 -10.58 12.91
CA THR A 81 21.26 -9.31 13.27
C THR A 81 21.88 -8.64 14.49
N GLU A 82 22.87 -9.26 15.14
CA GLU A 82 23.36 -8.83 16.46
C GLU A 82 24.23 -7.57 16.42
N LYS A 83 24.89 -7.26 15.30
CA LYS A 83 25.65 -6.01 15.18
C LYS A 83 24.75 -4.78 15.25
N VAL A 84 25.02 -3.90 16.21
CA VAL A 84 24.37 -2.59 16.35
C VAL A 84 24.88 -1.65 15.26
N LEU A 85 23.96 -1.05 14.51
CA LEU A 85 24.28 -0.07 13.50
C LEU A 85 24.61 1.29 14.11
N PRO A 86 25.53 2.05 13.50
CA PRO A 86 25.83 3.39 13.96
C PRO A 86 24.60 4.30 13.85
N THR A 87 24.41 5.12 14.88
CA THR A 87 23.37 6.14 14.89
C THR A 87 23.73 7.33 14.02
N VAL A 88 22.89 7.68 13.05
CA VAL A 88 23.12 8.74 12.07
C VAL A 88 22.06 9.85 12.23
N LYS A 89 22.33 10.82 13.10
CA LYS A 89 21.39 11.89 13.46
C LYS A 89 21.12 12.92 12.34
N ILE A 90 21.94 12.95 11.30
CA ILE A 90 21.81 13.92 10.19
C ILE A 90 20.67 13.54 9.22
N VAL A 91 20.30 12.26 9.16
CA VAL A 91 19.25 11.77 8.24
C VAL A 91 17.87 12.19 8.77
N LYS A 92 17.21 13.07 8.01
CA LYS A 92 15.85 13.57 8.30
C LYS A 92 14.78 13.04 7.34
N ALA A 93 15.20 12.52 6.20
CA ALA A 93 14.30 12.04 5.15
C ALA A 93 14.88 10.77 4.51
N LEU A 94 14.02 9.79 4.30
CA LEU A 94 14.33 8.55 3.56
C LEU A 94 13.27 8.36 2.49
N VAL A 95 13.70 8.15 1.25
CA VAL A 95 12.83 7.98 0.09
C VAL A 95 13.26 6.75 -0.70
N ILE A 96 12.40 5.74 -0.72
CA ILE A 96 12.47 4.59 -1.59
C ILE A 96 11.37 4.80 -2.64
N ARG A 97 11.77 4.85 -3.92
CA ARG A 97 10.85 5.14 -5.04
C ARG A 97 10.51 3.87 -5.80
N ARG A 98 9.31 3.87 -6.41
CA ARG A 98 8.81 2.76 -7.25
C ARG A 98 9.73 2.41 -8.43
N GLN A 99 10.64 3.31 -8.83
CA GLN A 99 11.60 3.05 -9.90
C GLN A 99 12.55 1.87 -9.61
N PHE A 100 12.70 1.47 -8.35
CA PHE A 100 13.51 0.32 -7.96
C PHE A 100 12.64 -0.94 -7.90
N TYR A 101 12.89 -1.89 -8.79
CA TYR A 101 12.12 -3.14 -8.87
C TYR A 101 12.45 -4.15 -7.77
N ARG A 102 13.67 -4.06 -7.21
CA ARG A 102 14.10 -4.92 -6.10
C ARG A 102 13.76 -4.25 -4.77
N ASN A 103 12.93 -4.92 -3.97
CA ASN A 103 12.56 -4.45 -2.64
C ASN A 103 13.71 -4.60 -1.63
N ILE A 104 13.66 -3.84 -0.54
CA ILE A 104 14.48 -4.07 0.67
C ILE A 104 13.65 -4.92 1.64
N SER A 105 14.26 -5.90 2.31
CA SER A 105 13.54 -6.69 3.30
C SER A 105 13.06 -5.79 4.45
N SER A 106 11.87 -6.08 4.98
CA SER A 106 11.29 -5.33 6.09
C SER A 106 12.14 -5.41 7.35
N SER A 107 12.83 -6.53 7.59
CA SER A 107 13.78 -6.67 8.70
C SER A 107 14.95 -5.69 8.58
N ALA A 108 15.55 -5.57 7.40
CA ALA A 108 16.70 -4.71 7.21
C ALA A 108 16.31 -3.24 7.26
N LEU A 109 15.15 -2.88 6.68
CA LEU A 109 14.63 -1.53 6.81
C LEU A 109 14.26 -1.19 8.26
N ALA A 110 13.59 -2.10 8.97
CA ALA A 110 13.22 -1.90 10.37
C ALA A 110 14.46 -1.66 11.25
N LYS A 111 15.54 -2.42 11.02
CA LYS A 111 16.82 -2.21 11.72
C LYS A 111 17.40 -0.83 11.45
N LEU A 112 17.44 -0.38 10.20
CA LEU A 112 17.90 0.96 9.83
C LEU A 112 17.06 2.08 10.47
N LEU A 113 15.72 1.95 10.44
CA LEU A 113 14.80 2.93 11.03
C LEU A 113 14.98 3.03 12.55
N ARG A 114 15.17 1.88 13.21
CA ARG A 114 15.30 1.79 14.68
C ARG A 114 16.66 2.26 15.18
N GLU A 115 17.75 1.84 14.54
CA GLU A 115 19.11 2.03 15.06
C GLU A 115 19.82 3.24 14.44
N SER A 116 19.66 3.44 13.12
CA SER A 116 20.43 4.44 12.38
C SER A 116 19.71 5.78 12.21
N PHE A 117 18.37 5.81 12.12
CA PHE A 117 17.63 7.02 11.73
C PHE A 117 16.70 7.59 12.82
N PRO A 118 17.19 7.89 14.04
CA PRO A 118 16.32 8.31 15.16
C PRO A 118 15.68 9.68 14.96
N ARG A 119 16.21 10.52 14.04
CA ARG A 119 15.71 11.87 13.73
C ARG A 119 14.95 11.94 12.41
N LEU A 120 14.55 10.80 11.85
CA LEU A 120 13.77 10.77 10.63
C LEU A 120 12.43 11.48 10.83
N GLN A 121 12.12 12.43 9.93
CA GLN A 121 10.88 13.20 9.95
C GLN A 121 10.00 12.88 8.74
N MET A 122 10.58 12.33 7.68
CA MET A 122 9.87 11.96 6.46
C MET A 122 10.32 10.58 6.02
N PHE A 123 9.36 9.68 5.81
CA PHE A 123 9.61 8.38 5.24
C PHE A 123 8.65 8.15 4.08
N ARG A 124 9.21 7.87 2.90
CA ARG A 124 8.48 7.53 1.69
C ARG A 124 8.96 6.18 1.20
N ASP A 125 8.06 5.22 1.13
CA ASP A 125 8.33 3.85 0.76
C ASP A 125 7.41 3.41 -0.37
N GLU A 126 7.94 3.38 -1.58
CA GLU A 126 7.20 2.95 -2.76
C GLU A 126 7.81 1.68 -3.31
N ARG A 127 7.04 0.58 -3.29
CA ARG A 127 7.51 -0.75 -3.63
C ARG A 127 6.61 -1.42 -4.64
N TRP A 128 7.16 -2.44 -5.29
CA TRP A 128 6.37 -3.40 -6.05
C TRP A 128 5.86 -4.48 -5.09
N LEU A 129 4.63 -4.95 -5.31
CA LEU A 129 4.12 -6.13 -4.63
C LEU A 129 4.93 -7.35 -4.99
N ALA A 130 5.02 -8.25 -4.03
CA ALA A 130 5.70 -9.50 -4.20
C ALA A 130 4.97 -10.36 -5.26
N SER A 131 5.78 -10.94 -6.14
CA SER A 131 5.34 -11.94 -7.13
C SER A 131 5.25 -13.35 -6.55
N ASN A 132 5.70 -13.55 -5.31
CA ASN A 132 5.68 -14.83 -4.60
C ASN A 132 5.56 -14.66 -3.08
N TYR A 133 5.03 -15.69 -2.41
CA TYR A 133 4.72 -15.66 -0.97
C TYR A 133 5.95 -15.45 -0.08
N PHE A 134 7.11 -15.90 -0.54
CA PHE A 134 8.37 -15.72 0.19
C PHE A 134 8.76 -14.24 0.27
N SER A 135 8.71 -13.55 -0.87
CA SER A 135 8.99 -12.10 -0.94
C SER A 135 7.92 -11.29 -0.21
N GLU A 136 6.66 -11.74 -0.23
CA GLU A 136 5.57 -11.11 0.52
C GLU A 136 5.85 -11.12 2.03
N ARG A 137 6.23 -12.28 2.56
CA ARG A 137 6.56 -12.46 3.98
C ARG A 137 7.76 -11.61 4.41
N LEU A 138 8.75 -11.44 3.53
CA LEU A 138 9.94 -10.64 3.81
C LEU A 138 9.73 -9.14 3.69
N CYS A 139 8.66 -8.72 3.01
CA CYS A 139 8.32 -7.32 2.79
C CYS A 139 7.01 -6.92 3.51
N SER A 140 6.71 -7.58 4.64
CA SER A 140 5.57 -7.24 5.51
C SER A 140 5.65 -5.77 5.96
N PRO A 141 4.59 -4.97 5.76
CA PRO A 141 4.57 -3.56 6.14
C PRO A 141 4.52 -3.37 7.67
N GLU A 142 3.96 -4.32 8.41
CA GLU A 142 3.79 -4.25 9.86
C GLU A 142 5.14 -4.12 10.58
N THR A 143 6.14 -4.93 10.18
CA THR A 143 7.49 -4.87 10.75
C THR A 143 8.14 -3.49 10.56
N VAL A 144 7.85 -2.83 9.44
CA VAL A 144 8.37 -1.49 9.15
C VAL A 144 7.65 -0.43 9.98
N ILE A 145 6.32 -0.55 10.11
CA ILE A 145 5.47 0.33 10.91
C ILE A 145 5.90 0.32 12.39
N ASP A 146 6.18 -0.86 12.94
CA ASP A 146 6.65 -1.04 14.32
C ASP A 146 8.06 -0.46 14.58
N ALA A 147 8.83 -0.20 13.53
CA ALA A 147 10.17 0.36 13.62
C ALA A 147 10.23 1.86 13.34
N LEU A 148 9.09 2.52 13.07
CA LEU A 148 9.07 3.94 12.75
C LEU A 148 9.51 4.79 13.95
N PRO A 149 10.36 5.81 13.72
CA PRO A 149 10.84 6.66 14.80
C PRO A 149 9.76 7.63 15.29
N ALA A 150 9.77 7.93 16.59
CA ALA A 150 8.78 8.79 17.23
C ALA A 150 8.71 10.24 16.69
N LYS A 151 9.78 10.72 16.02
CA LYS A 151 9.85 12.07 15.42
C LYS A 151 9.31 12.14 14.00
N LEU A 152 8.75 11.06 13.47
CA LEU A 152 8.20 11.01 12.13
C LEU A 152 7.00 11.94 11.99
N ARG A 153 7.05 12.81 10.97
CA ARG A 153 6.00 13.79 10.67
C ARG A 153 5.24 13.47 9.39
N ARG A 154 5.87 12.77 8.47
CA ARG A 154 5.31 12.44 7.15
C ARG A 154 5.61 10.99 6.82
N LEU A 155 4.56 10.22 6.59
CA LEU A 155 4.65 8.83 6.15
C LEU A 155 3.90 8.65 4.84
N HIS A 156 4.59 8.11 3.84
CA HIS A 156 4.00 7.66 2.60
C HIS A 156 4.41 6.20 2.35
N ILE A 157 3.45 5.29 2.24
CA ILE A 157 3.69 3.90 1.85
C ILE A 157 2.84 3.61 0.62
N TYR A 158 3.47 3.14 -0.46
CA TYR A 158 2.81 2.79 -1.71
C TYR A 158 3.27 1.41 -2.17
N LYS A 159 2.32 0.54 -2.53
CA LYS A 159 2.61 -0.80 -3.05
C LYS A 159 1.93 -1.07 -4.39
N ASP A 160 2.68 -1.00 -5.47
CA ASP A 160 2.12 -1.23 -6.79
C ASP A 160 1.89 -2.71 -7.08
N ALA A 161 0.78 -3.04 -7.74
CA ALA A 161 0.55 -4.38 -8.29
C ALA A 161 0.73 -4.30 -9.80
N ASP A 162 1.54 -5.20 -10.35
CA ASP A 162 1.36 -5.61 -11.74
C ASP A 162 0.24 -6.65 -11.80
N SER A 163 -0.83 -6.38 -12.54
CA SER A 163 -2.03 -7.24 -12.61
C SER A 163 -1.73 -8.68 -13.05
N ASP A 164 -0.61 -8.86 -13.74
CA ASP A 164 -0.27 -10.13 -14.39
C ASP A 164 0.69 -10.98 -13.52
N PHE A 165 1.33 -10.39 -12.51
CA PHE A 165 2.42 -11.04 -11.76
C PHE A 165 2.34 -10.89 -10.24
N SER A 166 1.41 -10.09 -9.71
CA SER A 166 1.31 -9.85 -8.27
C SER A 166 0.43 -10.90 -7.61
N LEU A 167 0.80 -11.34 -6.41
CA LEU A 167 -0.10 -12.15 -5.61
C LEU A 167 -1.43 -11.42 -5.35
N PRO A 168 -2.55 -12.17 -5.21
CA PRO A 168 -3.81 -11.59 -4.76
C PRO A 168 -3.59 -10.84 -3.45
N ARG A 169 -4.05 -9.60 -3.38
CA ARG A 169 -3.92 -8.79 -2.16
C ARG A 169 -4.76 -9.43 -1.05
N VAL A 170 -4.11 -9.93 -0.01
CA VAL A 170 -4.79 -10.46 1.19
C VAL A 170 -5.00 -9.30 2.18
N ARG A 171 -6.26 -8.98 2.47
CA ARG A 171 -6.60 -8.01 3.52
C ARG A 171 -6.44 -8.66 4.88
N THR A 172 -5.79 -7.97 5.80
CA THR A 172 -5.66 -8.42 7.19
C THR A 172 -6.25 -7.38 8.13
N MET A 173 -6.92 -7.82 9.19
CA MET A 173 -7.33 -6.89 10.26
C MET A 173 -6.13 -6.18 10.90
N ALA A 174 -4.96 -6.81 10.87
CA ALA A 174 -3.69 -6.23 11.31
C ALA A 174 -3.34 -4.93 10.55
N GLY A 175 -3.70 -4.83 9.27
CA GLY A 175 -3.53 -3.60 8.49
C GLY A 175 -4.39 -2.45 9.03
N ALA A 176 -5.65 -2.71 9.37
CA ALA A 176 -6.56 -1.71 9.95
C ALA A 176 -6.09 -1.23 11.34
N GLU A 177 -5.61 -2.15 12.18
CA GLU A 177 -5.05 -1.84 13.49
C GLU A 177 -3.76 -1.00 13.37
N SER A 178 -2.88 -1.37 12.44
CA SER A 178 -1.66 -0.60 12.15
C SER A 178 -1.99 0.83 11.71
N MET A 179 -3.02 1.03 10.90
CA MET A 179 -3.50 2.36 10.50
C MET A 179 -3.96 3.21 11.68
N ARG A 180 -4.72 2.62 12.60
CA ARG A 180 -5.13 3.30 13.83
C ARG A 180 -3.92 3.71 14.64
N ARG A 181 -2.97 2.79 14.87
CA ARG A 181 -1.72 3.09 15.60
C ARG A 181 -0.94 4.24 14.96
N LEU A 182 -0.81 4.26 13.63
CA LEU A 182 -0.16 5.35 12.90
C LEU A 182 -0.88 6.69 13.07
N ALA A 183 -2.21 6.69 12.99
CA ALA A 183 -3.01 7.91 13.14
C ALA A 183 -2.90 8.53 14.54
N LEU A 184 -2.52 7.73 15.55
CA LEU A 184 -2.31 8.16 16.93
C LEU A 184 -0.88 8.62 17.23
N MET A 185 0.05 8.50 16.29
CA MET A 185 1.41 9.00 16.48
C MET A 185 1.42 10.51 16.68
N SER A 186 1.94 10.96 17.81
CA SER A 186 1.81 12.35 18.28
C SER A 186 2.46 13.41 17.39
N GLU A 187 3.52 13.06 16.66
CA GLU A 187 4.25 13.95 15.74
C GLU A 187 3.77 13.84 14.28
N LEU A 188 2.98 12.81 13.95
CA LEU A 188 2.60 12.52 12.57
C LEU A 188 1.56 13.54 12.08
N LYS A 189 1.88 14.22 10.98
CA LYS A 189 1.06 15.27 10.38
C LYS A 189 0.51 14.88 9.01
N GLU A 190 1.22 14.03 8.29
CA GLU A 190 0.83 13.60 6.95
C GLU A 190 0.96 12.08 6.88
N LEU A 191 -0.15 11.42 6.56
CA LEU A 191 -0.23 9.97 6.45
C LEU A 191 -0.86 9.62 5.11
N SER A 192 -0.13 8.88 4.29
CA SER A 192 -0.62 8.40 3.00
C SER A 192 -0.22 6.94 2.84
N ILE A 193 -1.19 6.05 2.74
CA ILE A 193 -0.92 4.63 2.54
C ILE A 193 -1.85 4.08 1.45
N ALA A 194 -1.26 3.39 0.49
CA ALA A 194 -1.98 2.71 -0.57
C ALA A 194 -1.17 1.52 -1.09
N PRO A 195 -1.78 0.56 -1.79
CA PRO A 195 -3.19 0.19 -1.78
C PRO A 195 -3.51 -0.86 -0.70
N ASP A 196 -2.54 -1.30 0.09
CA ASP A 196 -2.69 -2.41 1.05
C ASP A 196 -3.44 -2.03 2.34
N THR A 197 -3.76 -0.76 2.53
CA THR A 197 -4.57 -0.32 3.65
C THR A 197 -5.93 0.03 3.13
N ASP A 198 -6.91 -0.81 3.43
CA ASP A 198 -8.30 -0.45 3.22
C ASP A 198 -8.57 0.78 4.08
N GLY A 199 -8.68 1.97 3.47
CA GLY A 199 -9.07 3.19 4.17
C GLY A 199 -10.33 2.98 5.02
N TRP A 200 -11.14 1.97 4.68
CA TRP A 200 -12.23 1.47 5.49
C TRP A 200 -11.83 1.06 6.92
N GLY A 201 -10.68 0.42 7.11
CA GLY A 201 -10.16 0.00 8.41
C GLY A 201 -9.88 1.18 9.36
N PHE A 202 -9.40 2.30 8.82
CA PHE A 202 -9.29 3.56 9.55
C PHE A 202 -10.66 4.13 9.88
N LEU A 203 -11.62 4.01 8.97
CA LEU A 203 -12.98 4.51 9.14
C LEU A 203 -13.83 3.70 10.11
N LEU A 204 -13.44 2.47 10.49
CA LEU A 204 -14.19 1.58 11.40
C LEU A 204 -14.67 2.29 12.68
N ASP A 205 -13.85 3.14 13.29
CA ASP A 205 -14.22 3.93 14.48
C ASP A 205 -15.25 5.03 14.20
N PHE A 206 -15.47 5.35 12.93
CA PHE A 206 -16.37 6.39 12.47
C PHE A 206 -17.72 5.82 11.98
N PHE A 207 -17.85 4.50 11.86
CA PHE A 207 -19.11 3.83 11.51
C PHE A 207 -20.08 3.81 12.70
N PRO A 208 -21.29 4.38 12.57
CA PRO A 208 -22.29 4.36 13.66
C PRO A 208 -22.67 2.95 14.12
N MET A 209 -22.70 1.98 13.20
CA MET A 209 -23.11 0.60 13.47
C MET A 209 -22.00 -0.27 14.09
N LEU A 210 -20.73 0.11 13.96
CA LEU A 210 -19.58 -0.70 14.39
C LEU A 210 -18.80 -0.08 15.56
N ARG A 211 -19.03 1.19 15.87
CA ARG A 211 -18.33 1.88 16.95
C ARG A 211 -18.72 1.31 18.31
N GLN A 212 -17.71 0.97 19.12
CA GLN A 212 -17.88 0.70 20.53
C GLN A 212 -17.68 2.00 21.33
N GLY A 213 -18.77 2.72 21.60
CA GLY A 213 -18.78 3.92 22.45
C GLY A 213 -19.12 5.25 21.73
N PRO A 214 -19.21 6.37 22.47
CA PRO A 214 -19.46 7.70 21.89
C PRO A 214 -18.30 8.22 21.04
N LEU A 215 -18.60 9.07 20.04
CA LEU A 215 -17.58 9.77 19.23
C LEU A 215 -16.63 10.63 20.07
N ASP A 216 -17.10 11.18 21.18
CA ASP A 216 -16.35 12.09 22.03
C ASP A 216 -15.22 11.41 22.81
N GLN A 217 -15.23 10.07 22.87
CA GLN A 217 -14.18 9.28 23.51
C GLN A 217 -13.05 8.92 22.54
N LEU A 218 -13.18 9.25 21.25
CA LEU A 218 -12.12 8.99 20.28
C LEU A 218 -10.91 9.89 20.58
N PRO A 219 -9.69 9.35 20.40
CA PRO A 219 -8.47 10.11 20.61
C PRO A 219 -8.37 11.29 19.66
N LEU A 220 -7.71 12.36 20.12
CA LEU A 220 -7.50 13.55 19.31
C LEU A 220 -6.44 13.29 18.22
N PHE A 221 -6.87 13.23 16.97
CA PHE A 221 -5.98 13.09 15.82
C PHE A 221 -5.29 14.43 15.48
N LYS A 222 -3.95 14.42 15.36
CA LYS A 222 -3.12 15.60 15.01
C LYS A 222 -2.79 15.69 13.51
N LEU A 223 -3.35 14.78 12.72
CA LEU A 223 -3.11 14.67 11.30
C LEU A 223 -3.67 15.89 10.54
N ARG A 224 -2.88 16.39 9.60
CA ARG A 224 -3.21 17.50 8.70
C ARG A 224 -3.53 17.02 7.30
N ARG A 225 -2.95 15.91 6.86
CA ARG A 225 -3.22 15.31 5.55
C ARG A 225 -3.38 13.81 5.67
N LEU A 226 -4.43 13.30 5.04
CA LEU A 226 -4.75 11.88 4.96
C LEU A 226 -5.02 11.50 3.50
N ALA A 227 -4.44 10.41 3.03
CA ALA A 227 -4.70 9.88 1.70
C ALA A 227 -4.66 8.35 1.69
N PHE A 228 -5.79 7.70 1.39
CA PHE A 228 -5.93 6.25 1.39
C PHE A 228 -6.60 5.72 0.12
N ASP A 229 -6.13 4.56 -0.35
CA ASP A 229 -6.97 3.73 -1.22
C ASP A 229 -8.14 3.17 -0.39
N CYS A 230 -9.32 3.07 -0.98
CA CYS A 230 -10.49 2.52 -0.30
C CYS A 230 -11.30 1.70 -1.29
N GLU A 231 -11.33 0.38 -1.11
CA GLU A 231 -11.98 -0.53 -2.07
C GLU A 231 -13.47 -0.21 -2.25
N ILE A 232 -14.12 0.23 -1.18
CA ILE A 232 -15.55 0.51 -1.17
C ILE A 232 -15.93 1.60 -2.19
N LEU A 233 -14.99 2.45 -2.61
CA LEU A 233 -15.19 3.48 -3.63
C LEU A 233 -15.22 2.89 -5.05
N ARG A 234 -16.03 1.86 -5.27
CA ARG A 234 -16.30 1.23 -6.57
C ARG A 234 -17.76 1.38 -6.95
N GLU A 235 -18.06 1.25 -8.24
CA GLU A 235 -19.43 1.35 -8.75
C GLU A 235 -20.30 0.23 -8.15
N PRO A 236 -21.36 0.57 -7.38
CA PRO A 236 -22.19 -0.43 -6.72
C PRO A 236 -23.03 -1.20 -7.75
N GLN A 237 -22.96 -2.53 -7.68
CA GLN A 237 -23.70 -3.45 -8.53
C GLN A 237 -25.02 -3.91 -7.91
N ALA A 238 -25.14 -3.81 -6.58
CA ALA A 238 -26.32 -4.23 -5.82
C ALA A 238 -26.71 -3.19 -4.74
N PRO A 239 -27.97 -3.19 -4.26
CA PRO A 239 -28.44 -2.22 -3.25
C PRO A 239 -27.61 -2.20 -1.95
N TRP A 240 -27.15 -3.36 -1.49
CA TRP A 240 -26.31 -3.44 -0.29
C TRP A 240 -24.94 -2.78 -0.50
N GLU A 241 -24.35 -2.86 -1.70
CA GLU A 241 -23.09 -2.17 -2.01
C GLU A 241 -23.25 -0.66 -1.96
N MET A 242 -24.39 -0.16 -2.45
CA MET A 242 -24.75 1.26 -2.35
C MET A 242 -24.88 1.69 -0.88
N PHE A 243 -25.52 0.88 -0.04
CA PHE A 243 -25.61 1.14 1.39
C PHE A 243 -24.22 1.20 2.05
N VAL A 244 -23.33 0.25 1.75
CA VAL A 244 -21.95 0.23 2.27
C VAL A 244 -21.15 1.46 1.79
N LEU A 245 -21.30 1.85 0.53
CA LEU A 245 -20.70 3.06 -0.03
C LEU A 245 -21.15 4.32 0.70
N VAL A 246 -22.46 4.56 0.80
CA VAL A 246 -23.02 5.74 1.48
C VAL A 246 -22.59 5.78 2.94
N THR A 247 -22.61 4.64 3.61
CA THR A 247 -22.16 4.55 5.01
C THR A 247 -20.67 4.87 5.14
N THR A 248 -19.85 4.43 4.20
CA THR A 248 -18.41 4.74 4.17
C THR A 248 -18.14 6.22 3.94
N LEU A 249 -18.89 6.88 3.05
CA LEU A 249 -18.77 8.33 2.83
C LEU A 249 -19.21 9.14 4.05
N ARG A 250 -20.27 8.70 4.75
CA ARG A 250 -20.69 9.30 6.03
C ARG A 250 -19.63 9.10 7.12
N ALA A 251 -19.03 7.91 7.23
CA ALA A 251 -17.94 7.66 8.16
C ALA A 251 -16.73 8.53 7.85
N ALA A 252 -16.39 8.75 6.57
CA ALA A 252 -15.32 9.66 6.16
C ALA A 252 -15.60 11.12 6.53
N ALA A 253 -16.83 11.60 6.33
CA ALA A 253 -17.24 12.94 6.75
C ALA A 253 -17.18 13.09 8.29
N ALA A 254 -17.66 12.10 9.03
CA ALA A 254 -17.58 12.06 10.49
C ALA A 254 -16.12 12.00 10.99
N ALA A 255 -15.25 11.30 10.28
CA ALA A 255 -13.81 11.31 10.56
C ALA A 255 -13.23 12.70 10.38
N ALA A 256 -13.53 13.36 9.26
CA ALA A 256 -13.04 14.71 8.99
C ALA A 256 -13.51 15.73 10.04
N SER A 257 -14.76 15.66 10.51
CA SER A 257 -15.28 16.58 11.52
C SER A 257 -14.63 16.41 12.90
N ARG A 258 -14.03 15.24 13.18
CA ARG A 258 -13.32 14.93 14.43
C ARG A 258 -11.81 15.18 14.37
N MET A 259 -11.31 15.76 13.28
CA MET A 259 -9.89 16.03 13.09
C MET A 259 -9.66 17.54 12.96
N PRO A 260 -9.49 18.28 14.07
CA PRO A 260 -9.51 19.75 14.06
C PRO A 260 -8.33 20.37 13.29
N GLN A 261 -7.23 19.63 13.08
CA GLN A 261 -6.08 20.10 12.31
C GLN A 261 -6.08 19.64 10.84
N LEU A 262 -7.10 18.87 10.43
CA LEU A 262 -7.17 18.27 9.11
C LEU A 262 -7.32 19.36 8.04
N LYS A 263 -6.39 19.40 7.10
CA LYS A 263 -6.42 20.27 5.93
C LYS A 263 -6.97 19.58 4.70
N THR A 264 -6.63 18.31 4.54
CA THR A 264 -7.05 17.48 3.40
C THR A 264 -7.23 16.03 3.84
N MET A 265 -8.33 15.40 3.43
CA MET A 265 -8.50 13.95 3.46
C MET A 265 -8.93 13.49 2.07
N GLU A 266 -8.24 12.50 1.52
CA GLU A 266 -8.53 11.89 0.24
C GLU A 266 -8.73 10.39 0.42
N LEU A 267 -9.90 9.90 0.03
CA LEU A 267 -10.17 8.49 -0.16
C LEU A 267 -10.39 8.29 -1.64
N TRP A 268 -9.68 7.35 -2.24
CA TRP A 268 -9.78 7.11 -3.66
C TRP A 268 -9.78 5.63 -3.97
N LYS A 269 -10.29 5.30 -5.14
CA LYS A 269 -10.08 4.00 -5.77
C LYS A 269 -9.88 4.23 -7.24
N ALA A 270 -8.87 3.59 -7.80
CA ALA A 270 -8.63 3.58 -9.23
C ALA A 270 -8.46 2.14 -9.71
N THR A 271 -9.16 1.81 -10.78
CA THR A 271 -8.99 0.60 -11.58
C THR A 271 -8.69 1.02 -13.02
N PRO A 272 -8.27 0.10 -13.90
CA PRO A 272 -8.05 0.42 -15.31
C PRO A 272 -9.29 1.02 -16.01
N SER A 273 -10.50 0.82 -15.48
CA SER A 273 -11.75 1.22 -16.14
C SER A 273 -12.65 2.15 -15.32
N SER A 274 -12.32 2.38 -14.04
CA SER A 274 -13.13 3.18 -13.14
C SER A 274 -12.27 3.89 -12.09
N ALA A 275 -12.71 5.05 -11.64
CA ALA A 275 -12.08 5.83 -10.61
C ALA A 275 -13.13 6.56 -9.79
N ALA A 276 -12.89 6.67 -8.48
CA ALA A 276 -13.66 7.48 -7.57
C ALA A 276 -12.75 8.18 -6.57
N LEU A 277 -13.17 9.37 -6.16
CA LEU A 277 -12.47 10.22 -5.21
C LEU A 277 -13.51 10.87 -4.29
N PHE A 278 -13.38 10.60 -2.99
CA PHE A 278 -13.91 11.44 -1.93
C PHE A 278 -12.77 12.33 -1.41
N ARG A 279 -13.00 13.64 -1.37
CA ARG A 279 -12.04 14.58 -0.84
C ARG A 279 -12.72 15.54 0.12
N TYR A 280 -12.24 15.59 1.35
CA TYR A 280 -12.44 16.72 2.24
C TYR A 280 -11.24 17.66 2.11
N SER A 281 -11.50 18.97 2.08
CA SER A 281 -10.46 19.99 2.19
C SER A 281 -10.98 21.20 2.94
N THR A 282 -10.13 21.84 3.73
CA THR A 282 -10.42 23.16 4.29
C THR A 282 -9.42 24.18 3.75
N LYS A 283 -9.93 25.26 3.15
CA LYS A 283 -9.15 26.41 2.70
C LYS A 283 -9.75 27.64 3.33
N ASN A 284 -8.95 28.47 3.99
CA ASN A 284 -9.42 29.67 4.70
C ASN A 284 -10.59 29.40 5.66
N PHE A 285 -10.55 28.26 6.38
CA PHE A 285 -11.60 27.81 7.30
C PHE A 285 -12.93 27.43 6.63
N GLU A 286 -13.00 27.37 5.30
CA GLU A 286 -14.17 26.86 4.58
C GLU A 286 -14.00 25.36 4.32
N PRO A 287 -14.73 24.49 5.03
CA PRO A 287 -14.74 23.06 4.75
C PRO A 287 -15.47 22.78 3.44
N LYS A 288 -14.87 21.97 2.58
CA LYS A 288 -15.43 21.52 1.32
C LYS A 288 -15.28 20.02 1.18
N ILE A 289 -16.39 19.35 0.89
CA ILE A 289 -16.39 17.96 0.46
C ILE A 289 -16.55 17.93 -1.07
N THR A 290 -15.82 17.05 -1.72
CA THR A 290 -15.88 16.82 -3.16
C THR A 290 -15.97 15.33 -3.41
N TRP A 291 -16.99 14.92 -4.17
CA TRP A 291 -17.17 13.56 -4.65
C TRP A 291 -17.04 13.57 -6.18
N ARG A 292 -16.18 12.71 -6.72
CA ARG A 292 -15.97 12.58 -8.17
C ARG A 292 -15.90 11.11 -8.55
N THR A 293 -16.59 10.74 -9.61
CA THR A 293 -16.57 9.39 -10.18
C THR A 293 -16.59 9.46 -11.72
N ASN A 294 -16.15 8.39 -12.37
CA ASN A 294 -16.28 8.21 -13.83
C ASN A 294 -17.05 6.92 -14.20
N TRP A 295 -17.82 6.43 -13.23
CA TRP A 295 -18.58 5.18 -13.28
C TRP A 295 -19.55 5.16 -14.48
N LYS A 296 -19.79 3.98 -15.05
CA LYS A 296 -20.55 3.88 -16.30
C LYS A 296 -22.00 4.33 -16.10
N ARG A 297 -22.64 3.98 -14.98
CA ARG A 297 -23.98 4.47 -14.62
C ARG A 297 -24.05 5.99 -14.41
N ALA A 298 -22.98 6.61 -13.89
CA ALA A 298 -22.94 8.06 -13.68
C ALA A 298 -22.82 8.87 -15.00
N ARG A 299 -22.47 8.22 -16.12
CA ARG A 299 -22.46 8.82 -17.46
C ARG A 299 -23.81 8.75 -18.18
N GLY A 300 -24.77 8.00 -17.62
CA GLY A 300 -26.01 7.64 -18.31
C GLY A 300 -27.26 8.39 -17.85
N ASP A 301 -27.26 9.10 -16.73
CA ASP A 301 -28.27 10.10 -16.32
C ASP A 301 -27.93 10.58 -14.89
N HIS A 302 -27.91 11.90 -14.69
CA HIS A 302 -27.71 12.59 -13.40
C HIS A 302 -26.33 12.41 -12.73
N LEU A 303 -25.41 13.33 -13.02
CA LEU A 303 -24.36 13.72 -12.09
C LEU A 303 -25.02 14.07 -10.74
N TRP A 304 -24.92 13.18 -9.75
CA TRP A 304 -25.30 13.47 -8.37
C TRP A 304 -24.49 14.68 -7.86
N GLN A 305 -25.09 15.86 -7.91
CA GLN A 305 -24.68 17.04 -7.14
C GLN A 305 -25.45 17.02 -5.82
N GLY A 306 -25.14 16.08 -4.95
CA GLY A 306 -25.75 16.05 -3.62
C GLY A 306 -25.21 17.18 -2.76
N GLU A 307 -26.00 18.23 -2.52
CA GLU A 307 -25.84 19.06 -1.33
C GLU A 307 -26.24 18.23 -0.10
N LEU A 308 -25.35 18.16 0.89
CA LEU A 308 -25.70 17.65 2.21
C LEU A 308 -26.70 18.65 2.80
N ARG A 309 -27.98 18.27 2.88
CA ARG A 309 -28.93 18.98 3.74
C ARG A 309 -28.53 18.78 5.19
N GLU A 310 -28.36 19.89 5.89
CA GLU A 310 -28.38 19.95 7.35
C GLU A 310 -29.84 19.79 7.77
N ASP A 311 -30.21 18.59 8.23
CA ASP A 311 -31.38 18.36 9.08
C ASP A 311 -30.91 17.67 10.37
#